data_AF-A0A414DGV3-F1
#
_entry.id   AF-A0A414DGV3-F1
#
_cell.length_a   1.000
_cell.length_b   1.000
_cell.length_c   1.000
_cell.angle_alpha   90.00
_cell.angle_beta   90.00
_cell.angle_gamma   90.00
#
_symmetry.space_group_name_H-M   'P 1'
#
loop_
_entity.id
_entity.type
_entity.pdbx_description
1 polymer ?
#
loop_
_entity_poly.entity_id
_entity_poly.type
_entity_poly.pdbx_seq_one_letter_code
_entity_poly.pdbx_strand_id
1 'polypeptide(L)'
;MKEKDITQKVLEDNNDIFADIVNVLLFDGKSEVEENELVNTTVHSQYKAEDGKVHEQERDIAKYWKRGCTDIVLYGIENQTKVEKRMPARI
;
A
#
# COMPACT_ATOMS: atom_id res chain seq x y z
N MET A 1 3.17 17.57 -13.81
CA MET A 1 3.25 16.65 -12.66
C MET A 1 1.97 16.65 -11.82
N LYS A 2 0.76 16.84 -12.40
CA LYS A 2 -0.50 16.86 -11.61
C LYS A 2 -1.59 15.93 -12.14
N GLU A 3 -1.81 15.86 -13.45
CA GLU A 3 -2.86 14.97 -13.99
C GLU A 3 -2.48 13.49 -13.89
N LYS A 4 -1.25 13.13 -14.27
CA LYS A 4 -0.79 11.72 -14.25
C LYS A 4 -0.85 11.10 -12.85
N ASP A 5 -0.54 11.88 -11.82
CA ASP A 5 -0.58 11.45 -10.41
C ASP A 5 -2.01 11.15 -9.96
N ILE A 6 -2.98 11.98 -10.38
CA ILE A 6 -4.39 11.80 -10.02
C ILE A 6 -4.96 10.56 -10.72
N THR A 7 -4.68 10.38 -12.01
CA THR A 7 -5.19 9.21 -12.75
C THR A 7 -4.61 7.90 -12.19
N GLN A 8 -3.30 7.86 -11.94
CA GLN A 8 -2.66 6.68 -11.38
C GLN A 8 -3.24 6.34 -10.00
N LYS A 9 -3.33 7.33 -9.10
CA LYS A 9 -3.92 7.15 -7.77
C LYS A 9 -5.36 6.64 -7.82
N VAL A 10 -6.18 7.15 -8.73
CA VAL A 10 -7.57 6.71 -8.90
C VAL A 10 -7.64 5.25 -9.38
N LEU A 11 -6.74 4.84 -10.26
CA LEU A 11 -6.67 3.45 -10.74
C LEU A 11 -6.18 2.52 -9.63
N GLU A 12 -5.12 2.89 -8.92
CA GLU A 12 -4.56 2.11 -7.81
C GLU A 12 -5.50 2.05 -6.59
N ASP A 13 -6.40 3.02 -6.42
CA ASP A 13 -7.44 2.92 -5.38
C ASP A 13 -8.55 1.92 -5.73
N ASN A 14 -8.66 1.47 -6.98
CA ASN A 14 -9.57 0.38 -7.33
C ASN A 14 -9.01 -0.96 -6.84
N ASN A 15 -9.79 -1.73 -6.09
CA ASN A 15 -9.33 -2.99 -5.48
C ASN A 15 -8.92 -4.05 -6.50
N ASP A 16 -9.61 -4.14 -7.64
CA ASP A 16 -9.30 -5.08 -8.73
C ASP A 16 -7.91 -4.79 -9.29
N ILE A 17 -7.69 -3.54 -9.70
CA ILE A 17 -6.39 -3.07 -10.22
C ILE A 17 -5.30 -3.21 -9.15
N PHE A 18 -5.59 -2.91 -7.88
CA PHE A 18 -4.62 -3.06 -6.80
C PHE A 18 -4.26 -4.52 -6.56
N ALA A 19 -5.23 -5.44 -6.60
CA ALA A 19 -5.00 -6.87 -6.47
C ALA A 19 -4.12 -7.38 -7.62
N ASP A 20 -4.39 -6.97 -8.86
CA ASP A 20 -3.57 -7.28 -10.03
C ASP A 20 -2.12 -6.82 -9.86
N ILE A 21 -1.92 -5.57 -9.43
CA ILE A 21 -0.59 -5.02 -9.16
C ILE A 21 0.14 -5.87 -8.12
N VAL A 22 -0.50 -6.16 -6.99
CA VAL A 22 0.10 -6.96 -5.91
C VAL A 22 0.39 -8.39 -6.34
N ASN A 23 -0.53 -9.04 -7.05
CA ASN A 23 -0.38 -10.40 -7.56
C ASN A 23 0.79 -10.52 -8.54
N VAL A 24 0.93 -9.56 -9.46
CA VAL A 24 2.08 -9.51 -10.39
C VAL A 24 3.38 -9.26 -9.64
N LEU A 25 3.41 -8.28 -8.75
CA LEU A 25 4.64 -7.81 -8.11
C LEU A 25 5.17 -8.74 -7.02
N LEU A 26 4.29 -9.40 -6.25
CA LEU A 26 4.66 -10.21 -5.09
C LEU A 26 4.45 -11.71 -5.29
N PHE A 27 3.59 -12.11 -6.22
CA PHE A 27 3.15 -13.50 -6.36
C PHE A 27 3.38 -14.07 -7.77
N ASP A 28 4.30 -13.46 -8.54
CA ASP A 28 4.64 -13.86 -9.92
C ASP A 28 3.41 -13.98 -10.83
N GLY A 29 2.40 -13.13 -10.63
CA GLY A 29 1.14 -13.13 -11.38
C GLY A 29 0.13 -14.19 -10.96
N LYS A 30 0.35 -14.91 -9.86
CA LYS A 30 -0.65 -15.83 -9.30
C LYS A 30 -1.74 -15.05 -8.57
N SER A 31 -3.00 -15.48 -8.73
CA SER A 31 -4.16 -14.88 -8.06
C SER A 31 -4.20 -15.29 -6.58
N GLU A 32 -3.40 -14.63 -5.75
CA GLU A 32 -3.34 -14.87 -4.31
C GLU A 32 -4.17 -13.84 -3.52
N VAL A 33 -4.20 -12.60 -3.99
CA VAL A 33 -5.01 -11.52 -3.41
C VAL A 33 -6.24 -11.29 -4.28
N GLU A 34 -7.42 -11.35 -3.68
CA GLU A 34 -8.69 -11.09 -4.36
C GLU A 34 -9.22 -9.69 -4.00
N GLU A 35 -9.92 -9.03 -4.92
CA GLU A 35 -10.40 -7.65 -4.75
C GLU A 35 -11.30 -7.44 -3.51
N ASN A 36 -12.07 -8.46 -3.15
CA ASN A 36 -12.99 -8.45 -2.01
C ASN A 36 -12.29 -8.67 -0.66
N GLU A 37 -11.01 -9.06 -0.68
CA GLU A 37 -10.16 -9.21 0.49
C GLU A 37 -9.41 -7.91 0.83
N LEU A 38 -9.53 -6.87 0.00
CA LEU A 38 -8.85 -5.59 0.19
C LEU A 38 -9.77 -4.53 0.81
N VAL A 39 -9.30 -3.90 1.88
CA VAL A 39 -10.05 -2.84 2.59
C VAL A 39 -9.21 -1.57 2.67
N ASN A 40 -9.78 -0.47 2.17
CA ASN A 40 -9.14 0.85 2.23
C ASN A 40 -8.83 1.27 3.67
N THR A 41 -7.67 1.90 3.86
CA THR A 41 -7.29 2.48 5.14
C THR A 41 -6.68 3.87 4.99
N THR A 42 -6.33 4.49 6.13
CA THR A 42 -5.73 5.83 6.12
C THR A 42 -4.35 5.80 5.46
N VAL A 43 -4.16 6.73 4.52
CA VAL A 43 -2.86 6.93 3.86
C VAL A 43 -1.90 7.77 4.71
N HIS A 44 -2.39 8.43 5.75
CA HIS A 44 -1.59 9.14 6.74
C HIS A 44 -1.43 8.28 7.98
N SER A 45 -0.18 8.08 8.40
CA SER A 45 0.14 7.38 9.65
C SER A 45 1.25 8.10 10.42
N GLN A 46 1.12 8.11 11.74
CA GLN A 46 2.16 8.56 12.66
C GLN A 46 2.72 7.35 13.40
N TYR A 47 4.04 7.25 13.51
CA TYR A 47 4.68 6.16 14.25
C TYR A 47 5.87 6.67 15.06
N LYS A 48 6.13 6.00 16.19
CA LYS A 48 7.28 6.30 17.05
C LYS A 48 8.39 5.30 16.74
N ALA A 49 9.53 5.79 16.28
CA ALA A 49 10.66 4.92 15.98
C ALA A 49 11.59 4.75 17.20
N GLU A 50 12.59 3.88 17.07
CA GLU A 50 13.60 3.62 18.12
C GLU A 50 14.39 4.87 18.52
N ASP A 51 14.46 5.87 17.64
CA ASP A 51 15.06 7.18 17.94
C ASP A 51 14.22 8.04 18.90
N GLY A 52 13.06 7.53 19.35
CA GLY A 52 12.18 8.18 20.30
C GLY A 52 11.36 9.33 19.71
N LYS A 53 11.52 9.64 18.42
CA LYS A 53 10.78 10.69 17.72
C LYS A 53 9.53 10.12 17.07
N VAL A 54 8.52 11.00 16.93
CA VAL A 54 7.34 10.73 16.12
C VAL A 54 7.67 11.11 14.68
N HIS A 55 7.38 10.19 13.77
CA HIS A 55 7.54 10.36 12.34
C HIS A 55 6.17 10.31 11.68
N GLU A 56 6.00 11.11 10.63
CA GLU A 56 4.82 11.06 9.77
C GLU A 56 5.16 10.35 8.47
N GLN A 57 4.22 9.53 8.02
CA GLN A 57 4.28 8.86 6.74
C GLN A 57 2.98 9.11 6.00
N GLU A 58 3.12 9.68 4.81
CA GLU A 58 2.06 9.87 3.83
C GLU A 58 2.28 8.88 2.68
N ARG A 59 1.22 8.16 2.32
CA ARG A 59 1.18 7.20 1.22
C ARG A 59 0.26 7.71 0.12
N ASP A 60 0.42 7.20 -1.08
CA ASP A 60 -0.55 7.48 -2.14
C ASP A 60 -1.79 6.63 -1.93
N ILE A 61 -1.60 5.32 -1.70
CA ILE A 61 -2.66 4.33 -1.43
C ILE A 61 -2.24 3.42 -0.27
N ALA A 62 -3.22 3.01 0.55
CA ALA A 62 -3.02 2.05 1.62
C ALA A 62 -4.25 1.14 1.76
N LYS A 63 -4.03 -0.18 1.77
CA LYS A 63 -5.09 -1.20 1.89
C LYS A 63 -4.68 -2.32 2.83
N TYR A 64 -5.59 -2.74 3.69
CA TYR A 64 -5.45 -3.99 4.43
C TYR A 64 -5.89 -5.15 3.55
N TRP A 65 -5.06 -6.19 3.49
CA TRP A 65 -5.47 -7.49 3.01
C TRP A 65 -6.03 -8.33 4.17
N LYS A 66 -7.30 -8.70 4.07
CA LYS A 66 -8.05 -9.46 5.06
C LYS A 66 -8.56 -10.76 4.47
N ARG A 67 -8.22 -11.90 5.06
CA ARG A 67 -8.91 -13.17 4.79
C ARG A 67 -9.82 -13.49 5.97
N GLY A 68 -11.13 -13.44 5.74
CA GLY A 68 -12.13 -13.58 6.80
C GLY A 68 -12.04 -12.42 7.81
N CYS A 69 -11.86 -12.73 9.09
CA CYS A 69 -11.78 -11.73 10.17
C CYS A 69 -10.34 -11.37 10.57
N THR A 70 -9.33 -11.84 9.83
CA THR A 70 -7.92 -11.66 10.18
C THR A 70 -7.26 -10.68 9.21
N ASP A 71 -6.66 -9.62 9.76
CA ASP A 71 -5.80 -8.69 9.03
C ASP A 71 -4.45 -9.39 8.81
N ILE A 72 -4.11 -9.67 7.55
CA ILE A 72 -2.90 -10.41 7.19
C ILE A 72 -1.74 -9.47 6.95
N VAL A 73 -1.94 -8.46 6.08
CA VAL A 73 -0.90 -7.52 5.65
C VAL A 73 -1.50 -6.13 5.41
N LEU A 74 -0.72 -5.08 5.69
CA LEU A 74 -0.99 -3.72 5.22
C LEU A 74 -0.13 -3.45 3.97
N TYR A 75 -0.77 -3.28 2.82
CA TYR A 75 -0.11 -2.84 1.59
C TYR A 75 -0.16 -1.33 1.46
N GLY A 76 0.98 -0.72 1.13
CA GLY A 76 1.12 0.70 0.82
C GLY A 76 1.76 0.88 -0.55
N ILE A 77 1.28 1.84 -1.33
CA ILE A 77 1.99 2.37 -2.50
C ILE A 77 2.40 3.79 -2.16
N GLU A 78 3.71 4.05 -2.21
CA GLU A 78 4.29 5.33 -1.82
C GLU A 78 5.00 6.03 -2.98
N ASN A 79 4.73 7.33 -3.16
CA ASN A 79 5.47 8.20 -4.09
C ASN A 79 6.66 8.87 -3.39
N GLN A 80 7.63 8.05 -2.99
CA GLN A 80 8.82 8.53 -2.29
C GLN A 80 9.99 8.79 -3.24
N THR A 81 10.56 9.99 -3.16
CA THR A 81 11.78 10.38 -3.88
C THR A 81 13.07 9.98 -3.17
N LYS A 82 12.98 9.51 -1.93
CA LYS A 82 14.11 9.04 -1.10
C LYS A 82 13.79 7.70 -0.47
N VAL A 83 14.80 6.83 -0.41
CA VAL A 83 14.67 5.48 0.15
C VAL A 83 14.54 5.56 1.68
N GLU A 84 13.44 5.04 2.24
CA GLU A 84 13.29 4.79 3.68
C GLU A 84 13.77 3.38 4.04
N LYS A 85 14.78 3.27 4.92
CA LYS A 85 15.43 2.00 5.28
C LYS A 85 14.59 1.15 6.23
N ARG A 86 13.59 1.74 6.87
CA ARG A 86 12.70 1.05 7.82
C ARG A 86 11.46 0.43 7.18
N MET A 87 11.30 0.50 5.86
CA MET A 87 10.17 -0.14 5.19
C MET A 87 10.37 -1.67 5.10
N PRO A 88 9.40 -2.49 5.58
CA PRO A 88 9.52 -3.95 5.60
C PRO A 88 9.62 -4.60 4.22
N ALA A 89 8.96 -4.00 3.23
CA ALA A 89 8.97 -4.43 1.84
C ALA A 89 8.98 -3.20 0.94
N ARG A 90 9.73 -3.28 -0.16
CA ARG A 90 9.79 -2.26 -1.21
C ARG A 90 9.89 -2.99 -2.54
N ILE A 91 9.04 -2.60 -3.47
CA ILE A 91 8.98 -3.16 -4.83
C ILE A 91 9.28 -2.05 -5.83
#